data_AF-A0AAW1SL91-F1
#
_entry.id   AF-A0AAW1SL91-F1
#
_cell.length_a   1.000
_cell.length_b   1.000
_cell.length_c   1.000
_cell.angle_alpha   90.00
_cell.angle_beta   90.00
_cell.angle_gamma   90.00
#
_symmetry.space_group_name_H-M   'P 1'
#
loop_
_entity.id
_entity.type
_entity.pdbx_description
1 polymer ?
#
loop_
_entity_poly.entity_id
_entity_poly.type
_entity_poly.pdbx_seq_one_letter_code
_entity_poly.pdbx_strand_id
1 'polypeptide(L)'
;MAAQFPDRPSRQQQKDARTLLELMTRIYPCAECAAHFKDVVRSMPPEVSSGGALRQWMCRAHNAVNRSLDKPAFNCAYVDARWGALDCGEELACDLSLGKPRR
;
A
#
# COMPACT_ATOMS: atom_id res chain seq x y z
N MET A 1 2.00 -1.24 -5.91
CA MET A 1 1.11 -2.37 -5.61
C MET A 1 -0.27 -1.91 -5.12
N ALA A 2 -0.40 -1.34 -3.92
CA ALA A 2 -1.71 -0.96 -3.37
C ALA A 2 -2.52 -0.03 -4.30
N ALA A 3 -1.85 0.87 -5.02
CA ALA A 3 -2.46 1.74 -6.02
C ALA A 3 -3.18 1.02 -7.18
N GLN A 4 -2.75 -0.21 -7.51
CA GLN A 4 -3.36 -1.04 -8.56
C GLN A 4 -4.28 -2.13 -7.99
N PHE A 5 -4.43 -2.20 -6.66
CA PHE A 5 -5.27 -3.22 -6.04
C PHE A 5 -6.74 -2.91 -6.36
N PRO A 6 -7.55 -3.90 -6.78
CA PRO A 6 -8.91 -3.63 -7.25
C PRO A 6 -9.79 -3.06 -6.13
N ASP A 7 -10.69 -2.14 -6.47
CA ASP A 7 -11.69 -1.65 -5.50
C ASP A 7 -12.68 -2.74 -5.08
N ARG A 8 -12.88 -3.77 -5.92
CA ARG A 8 -13.71 -4.96 -5.62
C ARG A 8 -12.88 -6.24 -5.76
N PRO A 9 -11.99 -6.54 -4.81
CA PRO A 9 -11.08 -7.68 -4.91
C PRO A 9 -11.82 -9.00 -4.67
N SER A 10 -11.45 -10.04 -5.41
CA SER A 10 -11.91 -11.41 -5.17
C SER A 10 -11.43 -11.91 -3.81
N ARG A 11 -12.11 -12.92 -3.23
CA ARG A 11 -11.68 -13.52 -1.95
C ARG A 11 -10.22 -14.01 -2.00
N GLN A 12 -9.80 -14.53 -3.14
CA GLN A 12 -8.43 -14.98 -3.37
C GLN A 12 -7.45 -13.80 -3.36
N GLN A 13 -7.74 -12.72 -4.09
CA GLN A 13 -6.90 -11.51 -4.09
C GLN A 13 -6.73 -10.90 -2.69
N GLN A 14 -7.80 -10.91 -1.88
CA GLN A 14 -7.71 -10.45 -0.49
C GLN A 14 -6.80 -11.36 0.36
N LYS A 15 -6.91 -12.68 0.20
CA LYS A 15 -6.06 -13.65 0.89
C LYS A 15 -4.59 -13.47 0.49
N ASP A 16 -4.33 -13.31 -0.79
CA ASP A 16 -2.98 -13.16 -1.34
C ASP A 16 -2.33 -11.85 -0.88
N ALA A 17 -3.08 -10.74 -0.88
CA ALA A 17 -2.59 -9.45 -0.38
C ALA A 17 -2.22 -9.50 1.11
N ARG A 18 -3.04 -10.16 1.95
CA ARG A 18 -2.70 -10.39 3.37
C ARG A 18 -1.43 -11.24 3.51
N THR A 19 -1.38 -12.35 2.79
CA THR A 19 -0.24 -13.28 2.82
C THR A 19 1.05 -12.60 2.40
N LEU A 20 1.01 -11.77 1.36
CA LEU A 20 2.16 -11.01 0.89
C LEU A 20 2.68 -10.06 1.98
N LEU A 21 1.80 -9.30 2.63
CA LEU A 21 2.20 -8.37 3.70
C LEU A 21 2.77 -9.12 4.91
N GLU A 22 2.20 -10.27 5.27
CA GLU A 22 2.75 -11.14 6.31
C GLU A 22 4.12 -11.72 5.93
N LEU A 23 4.31 -12.13 4.67
CA LEU A 23 5.60 -12.59 4.15
C LEU A 23 6.66 -11.50 4.22
N MET A 24 6.30 -10.25 3.87
CA MET A 24 7.21 -9.11 3.95
C MET A 24 7.76 -8.88 5.37
N THR A 25 6.99 -9.18 6.43
CA THR A 25 7.50 -9.12 7.81
C THR A 25 8.64 -10.11 8.12
N ARG A 26 8.87 -11.10 7.25
CA ARG A 26 9.86 -12.16 7.42
C ARG A 26 11.02 -12.06 6.44
N ILE A 27 10.74 -11.65 5.20
CA ILE A 27 11.72 -11.68 4.11
C ILE A 27 12.34 -10.32 3.80
N TYR A 28 11.90 -9.25 4.48
CA TYR A 28 12.50 -7.94 4.26
C TYR A 28 13.97 -7.96 4.72
N PRO A 29 14.93 -7.57 3.87
CA PRO A 29 16.35 -7.86 4.07
C PRO A 29 16.97 -7.14 5.27
N CYS A 30 16.35 -6.07 5.75
CA CYS A 30 16.72 -5.38 6.97
C CYS A 30 16.01 -6.03 8.18
N ALA A 31 16.78 -6.72 9.04
CA ALA A 31 16.23 -7.50 10.16
C ALA A 31 15.44 -6.66 11.17
N GLU A 32 15.99 -5.52 11.60
CA GLU A 32 15.33 -4.59 12.52
C GLU A 32 14.07 -3.97 11.90
N CYS A 33 14.13 -3.62 10.61
CA CYS A 33 12.99 -3.10 9.87
C CYS A 33 11.87 -4.14 9.76
N ALA A 34 12.22 -5.40 9.49
CA ALA A 34 11.28 -6.53 9.39
C ALA A 34 10.60 -6.80 10.74
N ALA A 35 11.37 -6.80 11.84
CA ALA A 35 10.84 -6.95 13.19
C ALA A 35 9.87 -5.83 13.56
N HIS A 36 10.24 -4.56 13.30
CA HIS A 36 9.35 -3.43 13.54
C HIS A 36 8.08 -3.49 12.66
N PHE A 37 8.22 -3.85 11.38
CA PHE A 37 7.08 -4.00 10.48
C PHE A 37 6.13 -5.13 10.93
N LYS A 38 6.67 -6.22 11.50
CA LYS A 38 5.87 -7.28 12.13
C LYS A 38 4.99 -6.74 13.25
N ASP A 39 5.52 -5.86 14.10
CA ASP A 39 4.75 -5.25 15.20
C ASP A 39 3.69 -4.26 14.68
N VAL A 40 4.01 -3.50 13.64
CA VAL A 40 3.02 -2.66 12.93
C VAL A 40 1.88 -3.51 12.37
N VAL A 41 2.18 -4.62 11.69
CA VAL A 41 1.17 -5.52 11.10
C VAL A 41 0.32 -6.20 12.18
N ARG A 42 0.90 -6.54 13.33
CA ARG A 42 0.17 -7.14 14.46
C ARG A 42 -0.78 -6.15 15.13
N SER A 43 -0.34 -4.90 15.33
CA SER A 43 -1.14 -3.85 15.97
C SER A 43 -2.21 -3.26 15.05
N MET A 44 -1.93 -3.23 13.74
CA MET A 44 -2.84 -2.74 12.71
C MET A 44 -2.87 -3.72 11.54
N PRO A 45 -3.72 -4.77 11.60
CA PRO A 45 -3.81 -5.78 10.54
C PRO A 45 -4.15 -5.19 9.17
N PRO A 46 -3.64 -5.77 8.05
CA PRO A 46 -3.91 -5.28 6.71
C PRO A 46 -5.39 -5.23 6.33
N GLU A 47 -5.84 -4.05 5.93
CA GLU A 47 -7.19 -3.85 5.39
C GLU A 47 -7.17 -4.05 3.87
N VAL A 48 -7.64 -5.21 3.43
CA VAL A 48 -7.63 -5.62 2.01
C VAL A 48 -9.04 -5.76 1.42
N SER A 49 -10.06 -5.18 2.08
CA SER A 49 -11.45 -5.27 1.61
C SER A 49 -11.70 -4.55 0.29
N SER A 50 -10.86 -3.56 -0.03
CA SER A 50 -10.88 -2.80 -1.30
C SER A 50 -9.50 -2.17 -1.58
N GLY A 51 -9.30 -1.73 -2.82
CA GLY A 51 -8.20 -0.87 -3.24
C GLY A 51 -8.04 0.35 -2.34
N GLY A 52 -9.13 1.08 -2.09
CA GLY A 52 -9.13 2.24 -1.20
C GLY A 52 -8.67 1.90 0.22
N ALA A 53 -9.20 0.83 0.82
CA ALA A 53 -8.83 0.39 2.16
C ALA A 53 -7.34 0.04 2.25
N LEU A 54 -6.82 -0.70 1.25
CA LEU A 54 -5.41 -1.10 1.24
C LEU A 54 -4.46 0.09 1.05
N ARG A 55 -4.81 1.05 0.18
CA ARG A 55 -4.03 2.29 0.00
C ARG A 55 -3.94 3.09 1.29
N GLN A 56 -5.07 3.25 1.99
CA GLN A 56 -5.12 3.97 3.26
C GLN A 56 -4.36 3.25 4.37
N TRP A 57 -4.51 1.93 4.48
CA TRP A 57 -3.75 1.13 5.44
C TRP A 57 -2.24 1.24 5.19
N MET A 58 -1.80 1.13 3.94
CA MET A 58 -0.39 1.25 3.58
C MET A 58 0.18 2.63 3.95
N CYS A 59 -0.59 3.69 3.73
CA CYS A 59 -0.20 5.04 4.15
C CYS A 59 -0.03 5.13 5.67
N ARG A 60 -1.00 4.62 6.45
CA ARG A 60 -0.90 4.59 7.92
C ARG A 60 0.30 3.77 8.40
N ALA A 61 0.55 2.61 7.79
CA ALA A 61 1.68 1.75 8.12
C ALA A 61 3.02 2.45 7.85
N HIS A 62 3.17 3.12 6.70
CA HIS A 62 4.33 3.96 6.42
C HIS A 62 4.49 5.10 7.43
N ASN A 63 3.40 5.74 7.85
CA ASN A 63 3.46 6.80 8.85
C ASN A 63 3.83 6.29 10.25
N ALA A 64 3.52 5.04 10.59
CA ALA A 64 4.03 4.42 11.82
C ALA A 64 5.56 4.32 11.81
N VAL A 65 6.15 3.96 10.66
CA VAL A 65 7.61 3.95 10.46
C VAL A 65 8.18 5.38 10.44
N ASN A 66 7.50 6.34 9.80
CA ASN A 66 7.94 7.74 9.82
C ASN A 66 8.04 8.24 11.27
N ARG A 67 7.03 7.97 12.09
CA ARG A 67 7.01 8.36 13.50
C ARG A 67 8.17 7.75 14.28
N SER A 68 8.49 6.47 14.07
CA SER A 68 9.59 5.82 14.79
C SER A 68 10.97 6.35 14.41
N LEU A 69 11.08 7.00 13.24
CA LEU A 69 12.29 7.61 12.71
C LEU A 69 12.28 9.15 12.79
N ASP A 70 11.35 9.74 13.54
CA ASP A 70 11.15 11.19 13.67
C ASP A 70 11.01 11.94 12.32
N LYS A 71 10.33 11.30 11.36
CA LYS A 71 10.02 11.87 10.05
C LYS A 71 8.61 12.48 10.04
N PRO A 72 8.39 13.55 9.26
CA PRO A 72 7.06 14.11 9.07
C PRO A 72 6.05 13.08 8.58
N ALA A 73 4.83 13.13 9.11
CA ALA A 73 3.75 12.29 8.62
C ALA A 73 3.30 12.73 7.22
N PHE A 74 3.10 11.76 6.33
CA PHE A 74 2.46 12.00 5.04
C PHE A 74 0.95 12.14 5.22
N ASN A 75 0.33 13.15 4.60
CA ASN A 75 -1.12 13.29 4.63
C ASN A 75 -1.78 12.25 3.70
N CYS A 76 -2.41 11.23 4.29
CA CYS A 76 -3.04 10.13 3.57
C CYS A 76 -4.21 10.54 2.66
N ALA A 77 -4.73 11.77 2.75
CA ALA A 77 -5.68 12.31 1.78
C ALA A 77 -5.06 12.41 0.37
N TYR A 78 -3.74 12.52 0.25
CA TYR A 78 -3.03 12.63 -1.02
C TYR A 78 -2.41 11.30 -1.51
N VAL A 79 -2.77 10.16 -0.90
CA VAL A 79 -2.19 8.86 -1.27
C VAL A 79 -2.44 8.51 -2.74
N ASP A 80 -3.62 8.85 -3.25
CA ASP A 80 -4.01 8.60 -4.65
C ASP A 80 -3.32 9.54 -5.62
N ALA A 81 -3.20 10.82 -5.28
CA ALA A 81 -2.47 11.78 -6.10
C ALA A 81 -0.98 11.40 -6.20
N ARG A 82 -0.39 10.91 -5.10
CA ARG A 82 1.04 10.59 -5.03
C ARG A 82 1.43 9.29 -5.75
N TRP A 83 0.57 8.26 -5.68
CA TRP A 83 0.91 6.90 -6.12
C TRP A 83 -0.09 6.29 -7.10
N GLY A 84 -1.09 7.04 -7.55
CA GLY A 84 -2.34 6.59 -8.17
C GLY A 84 -2.27 5.45 -9.18
N ALA A 85 -3.43 4.86 -9.44
CA ALA A 85 -3.58 3.79 -10.44
C ALA A 85 -3.00 4.22 -11.79
N LEU A 86 -2.38 3.28 -12.51
CA LEU A 86 -1.87 3.55 -13.84
C LEU A 86 -3.08 3.63 -14.77
N ASP A 87 -3.09 4.62 -15.65
CA ASP A 87 -4.10 4.69 -16.70
C ASP A 87 -3.59 3.92 -17.91
N CYS A 88 -3.94 2.64 -17.96
CA CYS A 88 -3.66 1.79 -19.11
C CYS A 88 -4.96 1.67 -19.91
N GLY A 89 -5.14 2.53 -20.91
CA GLY A 89 -6.22 2.37 -21.89
C GLY A 89 -6.05 1.10 -22.72
N GLU A 90 -7.11 0.62 -23.38
CA GLU A 90 -7.08 -0.63 -24.16
C GLU A 90 -6.10 -0.59 -25.35
N GLU A 91 -5.71 0.60 -25.82
CA GLU A 91 -4.83 0.79 -26.99
C GLU A 91 -3.51 1.53 -26.70
N LEU A 92 -3.28 2.02 -25.48
CA LEU A 92 -2.06 2.76 -25.13
C LEU A 92 -1.25 2.01 -24.07
N ALA A 93 0.03 1.79 -24.36
CA ALA A 93 1.01 1.35 -23.37
C ALA A 93 0.86 2.19 -22.11
N CYS A 94 0.83 1.54 -20.94
CA CYS A 94 0.61 2.18 -19.65
C CYS A 94 1.45 3.45 -19.52
N ASP A 95 0.79 4.61 -19.42
CA ASP A 95 1.47 5.88 -19.20
C ASP A 95 2.06 5.86 -17.78
N LEU A 96 3.38 5.67 -17.69
CA LEU A 96 4.10 5.67 -16.41
C LEU A 96 4.23 7.09 -15.83
N SER A 97 3.74 8.14 -16.50
CA SER A 97 3.64 9.48 -15.91
C SER A 97 2.52 9.50 -14.86
N LEU A 98 2.92 9.22 -13.62
CA LEU A 98 2.06 9.26 -12.44
C LEU A 98 1.42 10.65 -12.28
N GLY A 99 0.11 10.68 -11.98
CA GLY A 99 -0.53 11.88 -11.42
C GLY A 99 -1.31 12.76 -12.40
N LYS A 100 -1.72 12.27 -13.58
CA LYS A 100 -2.74 13.00 -14.36
C LYS A 100 -4.09 12.91 -13.63
N PRO A 101 -4.71 14.04 -13.27
CA PRO A 101 -6.05 14.02 -12.69
C PRO A 101 -7.03 13.43 -13.72
N ARG A 102 -7.84 12.47 -13.28
CA ARG A 102 -9.00 12.04 -14.06
C ARG A 102 -9.93 13.24 -14.19
N ARG A 103 -10.15 13.69 -15.43
CA ARG A 103 -11.15 14.73 -15.75
C ARG A 103 -12.55 14.21 -15.51
#